data_AF-A0A357CUA7-F1
#
_entry.id   AF-A0A357CUA7-F1
#
_cell.length_a   1.000
_cell.length_b   1.000
_cell.length_c   1.000
_cell.angle_alpha   90.00
_cell.angle_beta   90.00
_cell.angle_gamma   90.00
#
_symmetry.space_group_name_H-M   'P 1'
#
loop_
_entity.id
_entity.type
_entity.pdbx_description
1 polymer ?
#
loop_
_entity_poly.entity_id
_entity_poly.type
_entity_poly.pdbx_seq_one_letter_code
_entity_poly.pdbx_strand_id
1 'polypeptide(L)'
;MKQKCISVRFYLENYADRRAWENLQKADTSRNQAIITAINAYFEPDDTKTSELIRKTIQECLQNISITAPLTTNPRSVVSEEENALLDSLDDFL
;
A
#
# COMPACT_ATOMS: atom_id res chain seq x y z
N MET A 1 12.78 -25.67 -3.01
CA MET A 1 11.97 -25.04 -1.94
C MET A 1 11.34 -26.12 -1.08
N LYS A 2 11.28 -25.97 0.25
CA LYS A 2 10.58 -26.91 1.14
C LYS A 2 9.11 -26.47 1.26
N GLN A 3 8.18 -27.33 0.86
CA GLN A 3 6.76 -27.09 1.02
C GLN A 3 6.38 -27.14 2.50
N LYS A 4 5.61 -26.16 2.97
CA LYS A 4 5.03 -26.16 4.32
C LYS A 4 3.61 -26.71 4.24
N CYS A 5 3.27 -27.59 5.18
CA CYS A 5 1.93 -28.15 5.32
C CYS A 5 1.28 -27.60 6.59
N ILE A 6 0.02 -27.19 6.47
CA ILE A 6 -0.82 -26.75 7.59
C ILE A 6 -2.02 -27.69 7.65
N SER A 7 -2.35 -28.17 8.85
CA SER A 7 -3.54 -28.99 9.09
C SER A 7 -4.53 -28.19 9.92
N VAL A 8 -5.77 -28.10 9.45
CA VAL A 8 -6.86 -27.35 10.09
C VAL A 8 -7.95 -28.34 10.48
N ARG A 9 -8.45 -28.24 11.71
CA ARG A 9 -9.57 -29.04 12.23
C ARG A 9 -10.71 -28.12 12.59
N PHE A 10 -11.94 -28.54 12.27
CA PHE A 10 -13.17 -27.82 12.58
C PHE A 10 -13.93 -28.59 13.66
N TYR A 11 -14.34 -27.91 14.71
CA TYR A 11 -15.19 -28.51 15.73
C TYR A 11 -16.67 -28.30 15.37
N LEU A 12 -17.31 -29.33 14.79
CA LEU A 12 -18.64 -29.19 14.17
C LEU A 12 -19.79 -28.95 15.16
N GLU A 13 -19.57 -29.13 16.47
CA GLU A 13 -20.54 -28.74 17.49
C GLU A 13 -20.54 -27.22 17.71
N ASN A 14 -19.42 -26.54 17.42
CA ASN A 14 -19.37 -25.09 17.39
C ASN A 14 -20.00 -24.57 16.08
N TYR A 15 -20.96 -23.66 16.23
CA TYR A 15 -21.69 -23.10 15.10
C TYR A 15 -20.78 -22.37 14.09
N ALA A 16 -19.81 -21.59 14.56
CA ALA A 16 -18.92 -20.82 13.69
C ALA A 16 -18.00 -21.75 12.89
N ASP A 17 -17.40 -22.75 13.56
CA ASP A 17 -16.55 -23.75 12.92
C ASP A 17 -17.32 -24.58 11.90
N ARG A 18 -18.53 -25.03 12.24
CA ARG A 18 -19.41 -25.75 11.31
C ARG A 18 -19.71 -24.92 10.07
N ARG A 19 -20.07 -23.65 10.24
CA ARG A 19 -20.35 -22.74 9.12
C ARG A 19 -19.11 -22.51 8.26
N ALA A 20 -17.93 -22.35 8.87
CA ALA A 20 -16.67 -22.23 8.14
C ALA A 20 -16.38 -23.50 7.32
N TRP A 21 -16.61 -24.68 7.90
CA TRP A 21 -16.49 -25.96 7.19
C TRP A 21 -17.47 -26.07 6.02
N GLU A 22 -18.74 -25.73 6.22
CA GLU A 22 -19.77 -25.75 5.16
C GLU A 22 -19.41 -24.79 4.00
N ASN A 23 -18.96 -23.59 4.33
CA ASN A 23 -18.51 -22.61 3.32
C ASN A 23 -17.29 -23.15 2.55
N LEU A 24 -16.34 -23.79 3.24
CA LEU A 24 -15.17 -24.40 2.60
C LEU A 24 -15.56 -25.53 1.64
N GLN A 25 -16.63 -26.30 1.92
CA GLN A 25 -17.11 -27.33 1.00
C GLN A 25 -17.77 -26.76 -0.26
N LYS A 26 -18.31 -25.54 -0.19
CA LYS A 26 -18.98 -24.84 -1.29
C LYS A 26 -18.03 -23.97 -2.12
N ALA A 27 -16.75 -23.89 -1.76
CA ALA A 27 -15.80 -23.05 -2.47
C ALA A 27 -15.57 -23.56 -3.90
N ASP A 28 -15.69 -22.67 -4.88
CA ASP A 28 -15.44 -22.98 -6.29
C ASP A 28 -13.94 -23.22 -6.59
N THR A 29 -13.06 -22.71 -5.73
CA THR A 29 -11.61 -22.90 -5.81
C THR A 29 -11.16 -24.11 -4.99
N SER A 30 -9.88 -24.50 -5.12
CA SER A 30 -9.31 -25.52 -4.24
C SER A 30 -9.44 -25.12 -2.76
N ARG A 31 -9.67 -26.10 -1.87
CA ARG A 31 -9.78 -25.85 -0.42
C ARG A 31 -8.55 -25.12 0.14
N ASN A 32 -7.37 -25.49 -0.34
CA ASN A 32 -6.12 -24.86 0.08
C ASN A 32 -6.08 -23.38 -0.32
N GLN A 33 -6.48 -23.06 -1.56
CA GLN A 33 -6.55 -21.68 -2.03
C GLN A 33 -7.57 -20.88 -1.22
N ALA A 34 -8.76 -21.41 -0.99
CA ALA A 34 -9.79 -20.75 -0.18
C ALA A 34 -9.29 -20.43 1.24
N ILE A 35 -8.61 -21.39 1.90
CA ILE A 35 -8.03 -21.19 3.22
C ILE A 35 -6.92 -20.13 3.19
N ILE A 36 -5.98 -20.23 2.24
CA ILE A 36 -4.87 -19.26 2.13
C ILE A 36 -5.40 -17.85 1.89
N THR A 37 -6.38 -17.69 0.99
CA THR A 37 -6.99 -16.39 0.71
C THR A 37 -7.69 -15.81 1.95
N ALA A 38 -8.45 -16.63 2.68
CA ALA A 38 -9.11 -16.17 3.90
C ALA A 38 -8.12 -15.77 5.00
N ILE A 39 -7.03 -16.53 5.18
CA ILE A 39 -5.95 -16.19 6.12
C ILE A 39 -5.29 -14.89 5.71
N ASN A 40 -4.92 -14.75 4.43
CA ASN A 40 -4.28 -13.54 3.93
C ASN A 40 -5.18 -12.33 4.15
N ALA A 41 -6.47 -12.40 3.80
CA ALA A 41 -7.42 -11.32 4.00
C ALA A 41 -7.64 -10.96 5.49
N TYR A 42 -7.53 -11.94 6.41
CA TYR A 42 -7.64 -11.68 7.84
C TYR A 42 -6.42 -10.91 8.39
N PHE A 43 -5.22 -11.20 7.87
CA PHE A 43 -3.99 -10.53 8.25
C PHE A 43 -3.63 -9.35 7.37
N GLU A 44 -4.40 -9.11 6.30
CA GLU A 44 -4.22 -7.97 5.42
C GLU A 44 -4.46 -6.72 6.28
N PRO A 45 -3.46 -5.83 6.41
CA PRO A 45 -3.66 -4.59 7.13
C PRO A 45 -4.85 -3.87 6.51
N ASP A 46 -5.72 -3.31 7.35
CA ASP A 46 -6.81 -2.46 6.89
C ASP A 46 -6.19 -1.14 6.40
N ASP A 47 -5.52 -1.22 5.25
CA ASP A 47 -4.78 -0.14 4.61
C ASP A 47 -5.69 1.06 4.36
N THR A 48 -7.00 0.82 4.23
CA THR A 48 -8.02 1.86 4.17
C THR A 48 -8.03 2.70 5.45
N LYS A 49 -8.12 2.07 6.63
CA LYS A 49 -8.11 2.81 7.90
C LYS A 49 -6.77 3.50 8.16
N THR A 50 -5.66 2.85 7.83
CA THR A 50 -4.33 3.42 8.00
C THR A 50 -4.10 4.59 7.04
N SER A 51 -4.48 4.46 5.78
CA SER A 51 -4.35 5.52 4.78
C SER A 51 -5.28 6.71 5.06
N GLU A 52 -6.52 6.45 5.49
CA GLU A 52 -7.44 7.51 5.93
C GLU A 52 -6.91 8.25 7.15
N LEU A 53 -6.34 7.51 8.12
CA LEU A 53 -5.70 8.10 9.30
C LEU A 53 -4.52 8.98 8.90
N ILE A 54 -3.60 8.47 8.07
CA ILE A 54 -2.45 9.23 7.56
C ILE A 54 -2.93 10.49 6.82
N ARG A 55 -3.92 10.36 5.93
CA ARG A 55 -4.49 11.48 5.17
C ARG A 55 -5.07 12.54 6.10
N LYS A 56 -5.84 12.12 7.11
CA LYS A 56 -6.43 13.01 8.11
C LYS A 56 -5.35 13.71 8.92
N THR A 57 -4.33 12.99 9.39
CA THR A 57 -3.21 13.57 10.15
C THR A 57 -2.44 14.58 9.31
N ILE A 58 -2.10 14.27 8.04
CA ILE A 58 -1.45 15.22 7.13
C ILE A 58 -2.34 16.46 6.96
N GLN A 59 -3.65 16.27 6.73
CA GLN A 59 -4.58 17.38 6.57
C GLN A 59 -4.63 18.26 7.82
N GLU A 60 -4.72 17.69 9.02
CA GLU A 60 -4.73 18.43 10.30
C GLU A 60 -3.41 19.17 10.55
N CYS A 61 -2.27 18.54 10.25
CA CYS A 61 -0.96 19.18 10.37
C CYS A 61 -0.81 20.36 9.40
N LEU A 62 -1.24 20.20 8.15
CA LEU A 62 -1.11 21.21 7.10
C LEU A 62 -2.21 22.29 7.15
N GLN A 63 -3.36 22.03 7.77
CA GLN A 63 -4.45 23.01 7.92
C GLN A 63 -4.00 24.29 8.64
N ASN A 64 -3.07 24.17 9.58
CA ASN A 64 -2.54 25.30 10.34
C ASN A 64 -1.25 25.88 9.73
N ILE A 65 -0.70 25.22 8.69
CA ILE A 65 0.41 25.74 7.91
C ILE A 65 -0.23 26.63 6.83
N SER A 66 -0.57 27.86 7.23
CA SER A 66 -0.79 28.93 6.27
C SER A 66 0.51 29.10 5.51
N ILE A 67 0.59 28.49 4.33
CA ILE A 67 1.70 28.64 3.40
C ILE A 67 1.64 30.09 2.93
N THR A 68 2.32 30.98 3.64
CA THR A 68 2.92 32.18 3.05
C THR A 68 4.04 31.73 2.11
N ALA A 69 3.70 30.96 1.07
CA ALA A 69 4.51 30.97 -0.13
C ALA A 69 4.18 32.30 -0.79
N PRO A 70 5.10 33.28 -0.84
CA PRO A 70 4.95 34.29 -1.87
C PRO A 70 4.85 33.52 -3.18
N LEU A 71 3.79 33.77 -3.93
CA LEU A 71 3.72 33.46 -5.36
C LEU A 71 4.88 34.25 -5.99
N THR A 72 6.10 33.73 -5.92
CA THR A 72 7.18 34.14 -6.79
C THR A 72 6.78 33.59 -8.14
N THR A 73 6.01 34.43 -8.84
CA THR A 73 5.89 34.41 -10.28
C THR A 73 7.31 34.32 -10.79
N ASN A 74 7.76 33.11 -11.13
CA ASN A 74 9.08 32.85 -11.67
C ASN A 74 8.98 33.29 -13.14
N PRO A 75 9.54 34.44 -13.56
CA PRO A 75 9.71 34.65 -14.98
C PRO A 75 10.82 33.68 -15.37
N ARG A 76 10.43 32.51 -15.90
CA ARG A 76 11.21 31.59 -16.71
C ARG A 76 12.72 31.82 -16.56
N SER A 77 13.36 31.13 -15.61
CA SER A 77 14.81 31.25 -15.40
C SER A 77 15.51 31.03 -16.73
N VAL A 78 16.03 32.11 -17.32
CA VAL A 78 17.00 32.01 -18.40
C VAL A 78 18.22 31.41 -17.73
N VAL A 79 18.46 30.13 -18.00
CA VAL A 79 19.62 29.39 -17.51
C VAL A 79 20.85 30.25 -17.81
N SER A 80 21.65 30.55 -16.79
CA SER A 80 22.84 31.39 -16.97
C SER A 80 23.85 30.68 -17.87
N GLU A 81 24.66 31.44 -18.60
CA GLU A 81 25.69 30.90 -19.50
C GLU A 81 26.66 29.95 -18.75
N GLU A 82 26.90 30.23 -17.47
CA GLU A 82 27.66 29.37 -16.55
C GLU A 82 26.97 28.03 -16.25
N GLU A 83 25.64 28.02 -16.08
CA GLU A 83 24.88 26.79 -15.87
C GLU A 83 24.83 25.96 -17.17
N ASN A 84 24.78 26.61 -18.33
CA ASN A 84 24.82 25.93 -19.61
C ASN A 84 26.19 25.27 -19.86
N ALA A 85 27.29 25.95 -19.52
CA ALA A 85 28.63 25.38 -19.61
C ALA A 85 28.83 24.15 -18.70
N LEU A 86 28.19 24.14 -17.52
CA LEU A 86 28.21 22.98 -16.63
C LEU A 86 27.44 21.79 -17.21
N LEU A 87 26.30 22.03 -17.86
CA LEU A 87 25.52 20.98 -18.51
C LEU A 87 26.25 20.41 -19.74
N ASP A 88 26.88 21.27 -20.55
CA ASP A 88 27.68 20.84 -21.71
C ASP A 88 28.89 19.98 -21.27
N SER A 89 29.47 20.26 -20.10
CA SER A 89 30.56 19.44 -19.55
C SER A 89 30.15 18.03 -19.14
N LEU A 90 28.85 17.78 -18.90
CA LEU A 90 28.35 16.45 -18.55
C LEU A 90 28.22 15.54 -19.77
N ASP A 91 28.02 16.10 -20.97
CA ASP A 91 27.97 15.34 -22.22
C ASP A 91 29.34 14.79 -22.63
N ASP A 92 30.45 15.40 -22.16
CA ASP A 92 31.82 14.91 -22.37
C ASP A 92 32.16 13.66 -21.53
N PHE A 93 31.30 13.23 -20.61
CA PHE A 93 31.49 12.02 -19.78
C PHE A 93 30.86 10.74 -20.35
N LEU A 94 30.16 10.82 -21.49
CA LEU A 94 29.52 9.69 -22.20
C LEU A 94 30.37 9.19 -23.38
#